data_AF-A0A3B9BMS5-F1
#
_entry.id   AF-A0A3B9BMS5-F1
#
_cell.length_a   1.000
_cell.length_b   1.000
_cell.length_c   1.000
_cell.angle_alpha   90.00
_cell.angle_beta   90.00
_cell.angle_gamma   90.00
#
_symmetry.space_group_name_H-M   'P 1'
#
loop_
_entity.id
_entity.type
_entity.pdbx_description
1 polymer ?
#
loop_
_entity_poly.entity_id
_entity_poly.type
_entity_poly.pdbx_seq_one_letter_code
_entity_poly.pdbx_strand_id
1 'polypeptide(L)'
;MTKLARPITRDEVHTYNRAGFVLLRGVLDLQTVNRFRRSMDQAIASLADSPAGYNVSEVTRAAEACDFDALQSNSDGQHDLAGMVAHIKATEKPLLLDPVEGKGSFLLDTGVAARIREFRKLCLSGVLPEIAAAFLDSEAVNFFGDQIFVKEPGTRERTAFHR
;
A
#
# COMPACT_ATOMS: atom_id res chain seq x y z
N MET A 1 -9.58 -19.53 14.14
CA MET A 1 -9.91 -18.09 14.02
C MET A 1 -8.67 -17.31 14.43
N THR A 2 -8.23 -16.36 13.61
CA THR A 2 -7.17 -15.44 14.04
C THR A 2 -7.80 -14.46 15.01
N LYS A 3 -7.18 -14.23 16.17
CA LYS A 3 -7.64 -13.26 17.17
C LYS A 3 -6.57 -12.20 17.38
N LEU A 4 -6.98 -11.03 17.87
CA LEU A 4 -6.02 -10.03 18.33
C LEU A 4 -5.14 -10.63 19.44
N ALA A 5 -3.86 -10.27 19.46
CA ALA A 5 -2.94 -10.70 20.51
C ALA A 5 -3.27 -10.05 21.87
N ARG A 6 -4.01 -8.93 21.84
CA ARG A 6 -4.55 -8.22 23.01
C ARG A 6 -5.80 -7.44 22.59
N PRO A 7 -6.67 -7.06 23.54
CA PRO A 7 -7.78 -6.17 23.24
C PRO A 7 -7.31 -4.77 22.80
N ILE A 8 -8.13 -4.10 21.99
CA ILE A 8 -8.05 -2.65 21.74
C ILE A 8 -8.63 -1.92 22.95
N THR A 9 -7.91 -0.93 23.44
CA THR A 9 -8.27 -0.17 24.64
C THR A 9 -9.22 0.99 24.32
N ARG A 10 -9.99 1.42 25.32
CA ARG A 10 -10.84 2.61 25.20
C ARG A 10 -10.05 3.88 24.89
N ASP A 11 -8.84 4.00 25.45
CA ASP A 11 -7.96 5.13 25.21
C ASP A 11 -7.45 5.17 23.76
N GLU A 12 -7.20 4.00 23.16
CA GLU A 12 -6.84 3.89 21.74
C GLU A 12 -8.00 4.33 20.84
N VAL A 13 -9.23 3.89 21.12
CA VAL A 13 -10.44 4.34 20.41
C VAL A 13 -10.66 5.85 20.58
N HIS A 14 -10.55 6.36 21.81
CA HIS A 14 -10.67 7.79 22.08
C HIS A 14 -9.60 8.61 21.35
N THR A 15 -8.35 8.11 21.31
CA THR A 15 -7.26 8.76 20.57
C THR A 15 -7.55 8.81 19.07
N TYR A 16 -8.03 7.70 18.49
CA TYR A 16 -8.44 7.67 17.08
C TYR A 16 -9.54 8.70 16.79
N ASN A 17 -10.61 8.74 17.61
CA ASN A 17 -11.72 9.68 17.41
C ASN A 17 -11.29 11.15 17.50
N ARG A 18 -10.26 11.46 18.30
CA ARG A 18 -9.75 12.83 18.46
C ARG A 18 -8.71 13.21 17.41
N ALA A 19 -7.80 12.30 17.06
CA ALA A 19 -6.63 12.58 16.22
C ALA A 19 -6.78 12.11 14.76
N GLY A 20 -7.77 11.27 14.47
CA GLY A 20 -7.94 10.62 13.17
C GLY A 20 -6.99 9.44 12.92
N PHE A 21 -6.07 9.14 13.85
CA PHE A 21 -5.16 7.99 13.78
C PHE A 21 -4.76 7.52 15.19
N VAL A 22 -4.35 6.25 15.32
CA VAL A 22 -3.80 5.68 16.56
C VAL A 22 -2.80 4.56 16.26
N LEU A 23 -1.81 4.38 17.14
CA LEU A 23 -0.81 3.31 17.03
C LEU A 23 -1.17 2.12 17.93
N LEU A 24 -1.47 0.97 17.31
CA LEU A 24 -1.74 -0.28 18.01
C LEU A 24 -0.50 -1.17 18.15
N ARG A 25 0.28 -0.95 19.21
CA ARG A 25 1.48 -1.77 19.46
C ARG A 25 1.10 -3.18 19.90
N GLY A 26 1.66 -4.19 19.23
CA GLY A 26 1.54 -5.60 19.63
C GLY A 26 0.12 -6.17 19.52
N VAL A 27 -0.74 -5.59 18.68
CA VAL A 27 -2.12 -6.08 18.49
C VAL A 27 -2.17 -7.34 17.60
N LEU A 28 -1.14 -7.55 16.77
CA LEU A 28 -0.99 -8.70 15.90
C LEU A 28 0.00 -9.69 16.51
N ASP A 29 -0.36 -10.98 16.53
CA ASP A 29 0.57 -12.04 16.91
C ASP A 29 1.58 -12.34 15.79
N LEU A 30 2.67 -13.04 16.15
CA LEU A 30 3.73 -13.37 15.20
C LEU A 30 3.23 -14.25 14.05
N GLN A 31 2.26 -15.12 14.29
CA GLN A 31 1.67 -15.97 13.26
C GLN A 31 0.98 -15.11 12.18
N THR A 32 0.25 -14.08 12.60
CA THR A 32 -0.45 -13.13 11.73
C THR A 32 0.51 -12.27 10.95
N VAL A 33 1.53 -11.72 11.63
CA VAL A 33 2.61 -10.97 10.96
C VAL A 33 3.27 -11.82 9.89
N ASN A 34 3.56 -13.09 10.17
CA ASN A 34 4.15 -14.00 9.19
C ASN A 34 3.22 -14.33 8.02
N ARG A 35 1.89 -14.32 8.20
CA ARG A 35 0.94 -14.46 7.09
C ARG A 35 0.95 -13.22 6.20
N PHE A 36 0.92 -12.01 6.80
CA PHE A 36 1.06 -10.77 6.03
C PHE A 36 2.35 -10.76 5.21
N ARG A 37 3.49 -11.11 5.83
CA ARG A 37 4.78 -11.19 5.15
C ARG A 37 4.74 -12.09 3.91
N ARG A 38 4.28 -13.33 4.06
CA ARG A 38 4.16 -14.26 2.92
C ARG A 38 3.20 -13.76 1.84
N SER A 39 2.09 -13.12 2.22
CA SER A 39 1.16 -12.54 1.26
C SER A 39 1.77 -11.35 0.50
N MET A 40 2.56 -10.51 1.17
CA MET A 40 3.32 -9.44 0.52
C MET A 40 4.38 -10.00 -0.43
N ASP A 41 5.15 -11.01 0.01
CA ASP A 41 6.16 -11.68 -0.83
C ASP A 41 5.51 -12.24 -2.12
N GLN A 42 4.34 -12.87 -2.00
CA GLN A 42 3.58 -13.37 -3.15
C GLN A 42 3.04 -12.25 -4.06
N ALA A 43 2.61 -11.12 -3.47
CA ALA A 43 2.14 -9.97 -4.24
C ALA A 43 3.27 -9.34 -5.06
N ILE A 44 4.43 -9.14 -4.43
CA ILE A 44 5.64 -8.63 -5.09
C ILE A 44 6.10 -9.60 -6.18
N ALA A 45 6.14 -10.90 -5.90
CA ALA A 45 6.58 -11.91 -6.87
C ALA A 45 5.66 -12.01 -8.10
N SER A 46 4.40 -11.58 -7.98
CA SER A 46 3.40 -11.57 -9.06
C SER A 46 3.00 -10.14 -9.47
N LEU A 47 3.85 -9.15 -9.18
CA LEU A 47 3.53 -7.74 -9.40
C LEU A 47 3.33 -7.43 -10.88
N ALA A 48 4.21 -7.95 -11.74
CA ALA A 48 4.17 -7.75 -13.18
C ALA A 48 2.92 -8.37 -13.84
N ASP A 49 2.31 -9.36 -13.19
CA ASP A 49 1.06 -9.97 -13.66
C ASP A 49 -0.18 -9.20 -13.17
N SER A 50 0.00 -8.19 -12.29
CA SER A 50 -1.09 -7.39 -11.77
C SER A 50 -1.36 -6.20 -12.70
N PRO A 51 -2.60 -6.03 -13.21
CA PRO A 51 -2.96 -4.83 -13.98
C PRO A 51 -2.92 -3.56 -13.12
N ALA A 52 -2.88 -3.69 -11.79
CA ALA A 52 -2.77 -2.59 -10.84
C ALA A 52 -1.38 -2.54 -10.17
N GLY A 53 -0.42 -3.33 -10.65
CA GLY A 53 0.93 -3.43 -10.13
C GLY A 53 1.87 -2.45 -10.82
N TYR A 54 2.64 -1.70 -10.04
CA TYR A 54 3.55 -0.67 -10.53
C TYR A 54 4.88 -0.71 -9.78
N ASN A 55 5.97 -0.65 -10.55
CA ASN A 55 7.27 -0.22 -10.02
C ASN A 55 7.37 1.31 -10.16
N VAL A 56 6.98 2.03 -9.11
CA VAL A 56 6.95 3.50 -9.09
C VAL A 56 8.34 4.09 -9.30
N SER A 57 9.40 3.40 -8.87
CA SER A 57 10.78 3.85 -9.12
C SER A 57 11.17 3.76 -10.59
N GLU A 58 10.68 2.76 -11.33
CA GLU A 58 10.88 2.70 -12.78
C GLU A 58 10.13 3.81 -13.50
N VAL A 59 8.87 4.07 -13.10
CA VAL A 59 8.08 5.20 -13.61
C VAL A 59 8.78 6.53 -13.37
N THR A 60 9.34 6.71 -12.17
CA THR A 60 10.09 7.91 -11.79
C THR A 60 11.33 8.09 -12.66
N ARG A 61 12.12 7.03 -12.87
CA ARG A 61 13.32 7.07 -13.73
C ARG A 61 12.96 7.35 -15.19
N ALA A 62 11.90 6.73 -15.72
CA ALA A 62 11.41 6.99 -17.07
C ALA A 62 10.94 8.45 -17.22
N ALA A 63 10.28 9.00 -16.19
CA ALA A 63 9.90 10.40 -16.14
C ALA A 63 11.13 11.33 -16.17
N GLU A 64 12.15 11.08 -15.33
CA GLU A 64 13.41 11.83 -15.30
C GLU A 64 14.15 11.76 -16.66
N ALA A 65 14.16 10.60 -17.31
CA ALA A 65 14.81 10.37 -18.60
C ALA A 65 14.00 10.88 -19.81
N CYS A 66 12.76 11.34 -19.60
CA CYS A 66 11.81 11.65 -20.68
C CYS A 66 11.56 10.46 -21.64
N ASP A 67 11.59 9.24 -21.10
CA ASP A 67 11.33 8.01 -21.85
C ASP A 67 9.81 7.74 -21.91
N PHE A 68 9.15 8.31 -22.91
CA PHE A 68 7.71 8.19 -23.08
C PHE A 68 7.26 6.80 -23.53
N ASP A 69 8.10 6.06 -24.26
CA ASP A 69 7.78 4.71 -24.72
C ASP A 69 7.69 3.74 -23.53
N ALA A 70 8.64 3.84 -22.58
CA ALA A 70 8.61 3.09 -21.33
C ALA A 70 7.36 3.42 -20.48
N LEU A 71 6.93 4.68 -20.44
CA LEU A 71 5.72 5.08 -19.73
C LEU A 71 4.45 4.54 -20.41
N GLN A 72 4.38 4.63 -21.73
CA GLN A 72 3.21 4.20 -22.50
C GLN A 72 3.01 2.69 -22.40
N SER A 73 4.08 1.90 -22.49
CA SER A 73 4.03 0.44 -22.36
C SER A 73 3.53 -0.05 -20.99
N ASN A 74 3.55 0.80 -19.96
CA ASN A 74 3.03 0.52 -18.63
C ASN A 74 1.67 1.20 -18.33
N SER A 75 1.03 1.79 -19.35
CA SER A 75 -0.20 2.59 -19.18
C SER A 75 -1.51 1.82 -19.43
N ASP A 76 -1.43 0.53 -19.80
CA ASP A 76 -2.62 -0.32 -20.04
C ASP A 76 -3.19 -0.96 -18.76
N GLY A 77 -2.67 -0.56 -17.59
CA GLY A 77 -3.12 -1.03 -16.29
C GLY A 77 -4.30 -0.24 -15.70
N GLN A 78 -4.38 -0.18 -14.37
CA GLN A 78 -5.34 0.63 -13.61
C GLN A 78 -5.24 2.14 -13.92
N HIS A 79 -4.03 2.61 -14.24
CA HIS A 79 -3.70 4.02 -14.42
C HIS A 79 -2.92 4.25 -15.72
N ASP A 80 -3.28 5.34 -16.41
CA ASP A 80 -2.52 5.91 -17.52
C ASP A 80 -1.28 6.62 -16.97
N LEU A 81 -0.16 5.91 -16.91
CA LEU A 81 1.10 6.42 -16.36
C LEU A 81 1.67 7.55 -17.22
N ALA A 82 1.60 7.43 -18.54
CA ALA A 82 2.09 8.43 -19.46
C ALA A 82 1.33 9.76 -19.29
N GLY A 83 -0.01 9.70 -19.24
CA GLY A 83 -0.85 10.86 -18.98
C GLY A 83 -0.60 11.50 -17.61
N MET A 84 -0.45 10.67 -16.56
CA MET A 84 -0.12 11.17 -15.22
C MET A 84 1.25 11.86 -15.17
N VAL A 85 2.29 11.28 -15.77
CA VAL A 85 3.63 11.88 -15.80
C VAL A 85 3.61 13.18 -16.62
N ALA A 86 2.90 13.21 -17.75
CA ALA A 86 2.74 14.42 -18.54
C ALA A 86 2.07 15.53 -17.72
N HIS A 87 1.02 15.21 -16.97
CA HIS A 87 0.37 16.15 -16.06
C HIS A 87 1.31 16.66 -14.96
N ILE A 88 2.04 15.75 -14.30
CA ILE A 88 3.00 16.11 -13.24
C ILE A 88 4.06 17.08 -13.79
N LYS A 89 4.66 16.78 -14.95
CA LYS A 89 5.64 17.65 -15.60
C LYS A 89 5.07 19.03 -15.91
N ALA A 90 3.82 19.11 -16.39
CA ALA A 90 3.15 20.37 -16.68
C ALA A 90 2.89 21.24 -15.43
N THR A 91 2.90 20.65 -14.22
CA THR A 91 2.81 21.44 -12.98
C THR A 91 4.11 22.16 -12.61
N GLU A 92 5.24 21.80 -13.24
CA GLU A 92 6.59 22.28 -12.92
C GLU A 92 7.02 22.02 -11.46
N LYS A 93 6.25 21.22 -10.72
CA LYS A 93 6.59 20.84 -9.34
C LYS A 93 7.63 19.73 -9.36
N PRO A 94 8.63 19.78 -8.45
CA PRO A 94 9.62 18.74 -8.35
C PRO A 94 9.00 17.44 -7.82
N LEU A 95 9.55 16.30 -8.26
CA LEU A 95 9.29 15.02 -7.61
C LEU A 95 9.88 15.04 -6.19
N LEU A 96 9.17 14.40 -5.25
CA LEU A 96 9.62 14.33 -3.86
C LEU A 96 10.56 13.13 -3.69
N LEU A 97 11.85 13.40 -3.70
CA LEU A 97 12.90 12.39 -3.63
C LEU A 97 13.84 12.65 -2.45
N ASP A 98 14.22 11.61 -1.73
CA ASP A 98 15.31 11.65 -0.76
C ASP A 98 16.68 11.54 -1.48
N PRO A 99 17.74 12.18 -0.94
CA PRO A 99 19.08 12.17 -1.54
C PRO A 99 19.83 10.87 -1.18
N VAL A 100 19.22 9.72 -1.43
CA VAL A 100 19.82 8.40 -1.19
C VAL A 100 20.33 7.81 -2.51
N GLU A 101 21.53 7.21 -2.48
CA GLU A 101 22.14 6.54 -3.65
C GLU A 101 21.67 5.08 -3.83
N GLY A 102 20.64 4.68 -3.08
CA GLY A 102 20.14 3.31 -3.08
C GLY A 102 19.48 2.90 -4.40
N LYS A 103 19.47 1.59 -4.66
CA LYS A 103 18.83 0.98 -5.84
C LYS A 103 17.47 0.34 -5.53
N GLY A 104 16.96 0.51 -4.32
CA GLY A 104 15.68 -0.05 -3.91
C GLY A 104 14.52 0.52 -4.72
N SER A 105 13.50 -0.30 -4.96
CA SER A 105 12.30 0.07 -5.70
C SER A 105 11.13 0.38 -4.76
N PHE A 106 10.31 1.34 -5.17
CA PHE A 106 8.98 1.54 -4.61
C PHE A 106 7.97 0.76 -5.44
N LEU A 107 7.46 -0.33 -4.87
CA LEU A 107 6.46 -1.18 -5.48
C LEU A 107 5.07 -0.89 -4.90
N LEU A 108 4.07 -0.85 -5.77
CA LEU A 108 2.68 -0.58 -5.44
C LEU A 108 1.78 -1.58 -6.14
N ASP A 109 0.79 -2.11 -5.43
CA ASP A 109 -0.27 -2.90 -6.07
C ASP A 109 -1.61 -2.66 -5.37
N THR A 110 -2.71 -2.67 -6.13
CA THR A 110 -4.07 -2.42 -5.63
C THR A 110 -4.96 -3.62 -5.90
N GLY A 111 -5.87 -3.93 -4.97
CA GLY A 111 -6.79 -5.06 -5.12
C GLY A 111 -6.10 -6.42 -5.01
N VAL A 112 -5.04 -6.52 -4.23
CA VAL A 112 -4.28 -7.75 -3.98
C VAL A 112 -5.17 -8.83 -3.39
N ALA A 113 -6.19 -8.46 -2.60
CA ALA A 113 -7.16 -9.41 -2.08
C ALA A 113 -7.93 -10.13 -3.20
N ALA A 114 -8.05 -9.57 -4.40
CA ALA A 114 -8.68 -10.24 -5.53
C ALA A 114 -7.85 -11.45 -6.03
N ARG A 115 -6.52 -11.35 -5.96
CA ARG A 115 -5.59 -12.33 -6.54
C ARG A 115 -5.01 -13.28 -5.49
N ILE A 116 -4.73 -12.79 -4.29
CA ILE A 116 -4.03 -13.54 -3.25
C ILE A 116 -5.02 -14.02 -2.18
N ARG A 117 -5.33 -15.32 -2.22
CA ARG A 117 -6.28 -15.95 -1.31
C ARG A 117 -5.96 -15.74 0.16
N GLU A 118 -4.70 -15.88 0.56
CA GLU A 118 -4.32 -15.71 1.96
C GLU A 118 -4.40 -14.26 2.42
N PHE A 119 -4.10 -13.30 1.54
CA PHE A 119 -4.30 -11.88 1.82
C PHE A 119 -5.79 -11.55 1.97
N ARG A 120 -6.63 -12.06 1.06
CA ARG A 120 -8.09 -11.96 1.16
C ARG A 120 -8.62 -12.46 2.49
N LYS A 121 -8.13 -13.60 2.99
CA LYS A 121 -8.53 -14.13 4.30
C LYS A 121 -8.17 -13.17 5.42
N LEU A 122 -7.00 -12.52 5.38
CA LEU A 122 -6.61 -11.51 6.38
C LEU A 122 -7.56 -10.31 6.37
N CYS A 123 -7.98 -9.85 5.18
CA CYS A 123 -8.90 -8.73 4.99
C CYS A 123 -10.36 -9.04 5.38
N LEU A 124 -10.87 -10.24 5.05
CA LEU A 124 -12.30 -10.55 5.18
C LEU A 124 -12.67 -11.34 6.44
N SER A 125 -11.77 -12.20 6.91
CA SER A 125 -12.04 -13.12 8.02
C SER A 125 -10.89 -13.23 9.02
N GLY A 126 -9.93 -12.32 8.92
CA GLY A 126 -8.81 -12.18 9.83
C GLY A 126 -9.10 -11.18 10.94
N VAL A 127 -8.04 -10.58 11.46
CA VAL A 127 -8.11 -9.58 12.53
C VAL A 127 -8.41 -8.16 12.04
N LEU A 128 -8.26 -7.89 10.74
CA LEU A 128 -8.48 -6.55 10.19
C LEU A 128 -9.94 -6.06 10.33
N PRO A 129 -10.98 -6.89 10.09
CA PRO A 129 -12.36 -6.49 10.34
C PRO A 129 -12.63 -6.16 11.82
N GLU A 130 -12.07 -6.92 12.76
CA GLU A 130 -12.22 -6.68 14.20
C GLU A 130 -11.60 -5.32 14.61
N ILE A 131 -10.41 -5.01 14.06
CA ILE A 131 -9.77 -3.71 14.26
C ILE A 131 -10.64 -2.58 13.68
N ALA A 132 -11.11 -2.73 12.44
CA ALA A 132 -11.94 -1.71 11.78
C ALA A 132 -13.26 -1.47 12.53
N ALA A 133 -13.95 -2.54 12.95
CA ALA A 133 -15.20 -2.47 13.70
C ALA A 133 -15.04 -1.68 15.01
N ALA A 134 -13.94 -1.87 15.73
CA ALA A 134 -13.66 -1.18 16.98
C ALA A 134 -13.51 0.35 16.82
N PHE A 135 -12.98 0.83 15.68
CA PHE A 135 -12.80 2.26 15.43
C PHE A 135 -13.95 2.92 14.69
N LEU A 136 -14.70 2.14 13.90
CA LEU A 136 -15.90 2.61 13.22
C LEU A 136 -17.15 2.56 14.11
N ASP A 137 -17.02 2.03 15.34
CA ASP A 137 -18.14 1.78 16.27
C ASP A 137 -19.31 1.07 15.58
N SER A 138 -18.98 -0.02 14.88
CA SER A 138 -19.93 -0.73 14.02
C SER A 138 -19.94 -2.23 14.31
N GLU A 139 -21.15 -2.81 14.32
CA GLU A 139 -21.35 -4.26 14.41
C GLU A 139 -20.97 -4.99 13.11
N ALA A 140 -20.93 -4.26 11.98
CA ALA A 140 -20.57 -4.80 10.67
C ALA A 140 -19.66 -3.85 9.90
N VAL A 141 -18.65 -4.41 9.23
CA VAL A 141 -17.75 -3.66 8.34
C VAL A 141 -17.73 -4.33 6.97
N ASN A 142 -17.81 -3.51 5.92
CA ASN A 142 -17.72 -3.97 4.54
C ASN A 142 -16.31 -3.69 4.01
N PHE A 143 -15.67 -4.71 3.44
CA PHE A 143 -14.40 -4.54 2.78
C PHE A 143 -14.59 -3.80 1.46
N PHE A 144 -13.97 -2.63 1.33
CA PHE A 144 -14.04 -1.80 0.13
C PHE A 144 -12.90 -2.10 -0.85
N GLY A 145 -11.67 -2.23 -0.35
CA GLY A 145 -10.50 -2.48 -1.16
C GLY A 145 -9.22 -2.52 -0.33
N ASP A 146 -8.12 -2.81 -1.01
CA ASP A 146 -6.79 -2.88 -0.43
C ASP A 146 -5.74 -2.32 -1.38
N GLN A 147 -4.62 -1.93 -0.80
CA GLN A 147 -3.42 -1.52 -1.51
C GLN A 147 -2.20 -1.92 -0.68
N ILE A 148 -1.14 -2.35 -1.35
CA ILE A 148 0.16 -2.60 -0.73
C ILE A 148 1.17 -1.59 -1.25
N PHE A 149 2.09 -1.22 -0.37
CA PHE A 149 3.21 -0.35 -0.67
C PHE A 149 4.46 -0.97 -0.09
N VAL A 150 5.46 -1.21 -0.93
CA VAL A 150 6.74 -1.79 -0.51
C VAL A 150 7.84 -0.83 -0.93
N LYS A 151 8.54 -0.28 0.06
CA LYS A 151 9.75 0.51 -0.16
C LYS A 151 10.94 -0.34 0.23
N GLU A 152 11.67 -0.81 -0.76
CA GLU A 152 12.89 -1.56 -0.52
C GLU A 152 13.97 -0.66 0.11
N PRO A 153 14.96 -1.25 0.80
CA PRO A 153 16.10 -0.48 1.28
C PRO A 153 16.73 0.36 0.17
N GLY A 154 16.80 1.68 0.39
CA GLY A 154 17.39 2.60 -0.58
C GLY A 154 16.43 3.19 -1.62
N THR A 155 15.13 2.95 -1.52
CA THR A 155 14.11 3.69 -2.27
C THR A 155 14.22 5.21 -2.03
N ARG A 156 14.12 6.01 -3.10
CA ARG A 156 14.26 7.48 -3.05
C ARG A 156 12.91 8.18 -2.95
N GLU A 157 11.84 7.57 -3.45
CA GLU A 157 10.55 8.20 -3.62
C GLU A 157 9.83 8.42 -2.29
N ARG A 158 9.46 9.68 -2.01
CA ARG A 158 8.67 10.06 -0.83
C ARG A 158 7.18 10.03 -1.17
N THR A 159 6.37 9.80 -0.13
CA THR A 159 4.92 9.93 -0.23
C THR A 159 4.54 11.37 0.14
N ALA A 160 3.91 12.09 -0.78
CA ALA A 160 3.45 13.46 -0.55
C ALA A 160 2.36 13.51 0.54
N PHE A 161 2.19 14.66 1.19
CA PHE A 161 1.05 14.88 2.10
C PHE A 161 -0.26 14.86 1.32
N HIS A 162 -1.23 14.09 1.79
CA HIS A 162 -2.56 13.92 1.20
C HIS A 162 -3.59 13.58 2.31
N ARG A 163 -4.87 13.48 1.93
CA ARG A 163 -5.97 13.01 2.78
C ARG A 163 -6.61 11.79 2.16
#